data_AF-A0A150ABP7-F1
#
_entry.id   AF-A0A150ABP7-F1
#
_cell.length_a   1.000
_cell.length_b   1.000
_cell.length_c   1.000
_cell.angle_alpha   90.00
_cell.angle_beta   90.00
_cell.angle_gamma   90.00
#
_symmetry.space_group_name_H-M   'P 1'
#
loop_
_entity.id
_entity.type
_entity.pdbx_description
1 polymer ?
#
loop_
_entity_poly.entity_id
_entity_poly.type
_entity_poly.pdbx_seq_one_letter_code
_entity_poly.pdbx_strand_id
1 'polypeptide(L)'
;MPKPDTIGICEMCEKKTELTFHHLIPKSTHKNKWFKKNFTKEEMIYSGINICRKCHNFIHQTYSEKELGRNFNTKEKILSDEKILKFVEWARKH
;
A
#
# COMPACT_ATOMS: atom_id res chain seq x y z
N MET A 1 -22.48 8.12 10.71
CA MET A 1 -21.80 9.15 9.90
C MET A 1 -21.38 8.51 8.59
N PRO A 2 -21.97 8.88 7.44
CA PRO A 2 -21.44 8.43 6.16
C PRO A 2 -20.01 8.98 6.03
N LYS A 3 -19.03 8.08 5.85
CA LYS A 3 -17.65 8.47 5.60
C LYS A 3 -17.63 9.26 4.28
N PRO A 4 -16.85 10.36 4.17
CA PRO A 4 -16.78 11.16 2.95
C PRO A 4 -16.51 10.24 1.77
N ASP A 5 -17.13 10.52 0.63
CA ASP A 5 -17.05 9.70 -0.59
C ASP A 5 -15.58 9.38 -0.90
N THR A 6 -15.14 8.16 -0.54
CA THR A 6 -13.77 7.68 -0.76
C THR A 6 -13.56 7.22 -2.20
N ILE A 7 -14.47 7.59 -3.09
CA ILE A 7 -14.47 7.18 -4.49
C ILE A 7 -13.39 7.99 -5.21
N GLY A 8 -12.32 7.30 -5.60
CA GLY A 8 -11.20 7.87 -6.33
C GLY A 8 -10.61 6.86 -7.30
N ILE A 9 -9.53 7.25 -7.97
CA ILE A 9 -8.78 6.36 -8.88
C ILE A 9 -7.74 5.60 -8.05
N CYS A 10 -7.80 4.28 -8.06
CA CYS A 10 -6.82 3.45 -7.36
C CYS A 10 -5.42 3.67 -7.92
N GLU A 11 -4.44 3.96 -7.06
CA GLU A 11 -3.07 4.24 -7.49
C GLU A 11 -2.33 3.04 -8.09
N MET A 12 -2.89 1.83 -8.00
CA MET A 12 -2.32 0.61 -8.60
C MET A 12 -3.09 0.17 -9.83
N CYS A 13 -4.38 -0.16 -9.68
CA CYS A 13 -5.19 -0.70 -10.78
C CYS A 13 -6.01 0.36 -11.54
N GLU A 14 -5.88 1.64 -11.20
CA GLU A 14 -6.50 2.78 -11.90
C GLU A 14 -8.04 2.74 -12.00
N LYS A 15 -8.69 1.85 -11.25
CA LYS A 15 -10.14 1.79 -11.18
C LYS A 15 -10.69 2.91 -10.33
N LYS A 16 -11.77 3.53 -10.82
CA LYS A 16 -12.58 4.47 -10.07
C LYS A 16 -13.51 3.71 -9.12
N THR A 17 -13.17 3.66 -7.84
CA THR A 17 -13.92 2.91 -6.81
C THR A 17 -13.58 3.44 -5.41
N GLU A 18 -14.18 2.87 -4.38
CA GLU A 18 -13.86 3.18 -3.00
C GLU A 18 -12.41 2.83 -2.67
N LEU A 19 -11.68 3.82 -2.16
CA LEU A 19 -10.28 3.71 -1.81
C LEU A 19 -10.09 3.59 -0.30
N THR A 20 -8.99 2.93 0.04
CA THR A 20 -8.49 2.79 1.40
C THR A 20 -7.05 3.26 1.43
N PHE A 21 -6.66 3.94 2.50
CA PHE A 21 -5.29 4.38 2.68
C PHE A 21 -4.42 3.22 3.17
N HIS A 22 -3.47 2.81 2.35
CA HIS A 22 -2.48 1.78 2.67
C HIS A 22 -1.17 2.44 3.11
N HIS A 23 -0.69 2.10 4.30
CA HIS A 23 0.58 2.62 4.80
C HIS A 23 1.73 1.83 4.19
N LEU A 24 2.63 2.51 3.48
CA LEU A 24 3.82 1.90 2.88
C LEU A 24 4.82 1.41 3.95
N ILE A 25 4.83 2.08 5.11
CA ILE A 25 5.52 1.61 6.30
C ILE A 25 4.47 1.26 7.36
N PRO A 26 4.12 -0.03 7.54
CA PRO A 26 3.03 -0.44 8.41
C PRO A 26 3.23 0.03 9.86
N LYS A 27 2.14 0.49 10.50
CA LYS A 27 2.18 1.05 11.86
C LYS A 27 2.74 0.09 12.91
N SER A 28 2.53 -1.21 12.72
CA SER A 28 3.09 -2.25 13.60
C SER A 28 4.62 -2.23 13.65
N THR A 29 5.28 -1.73 12.59
CA THR A 29 6.74 -1.69 12.48
C THR A 29 7.36 -0.43 13.10
N HIS A 30 6.57 0.61 13.42
CA HIS A 30 7.07 1.91 13.89
C HIS A 30 7.84 1.84 15.23
N LYS A 31 7.60 0.81 16.05
CA LYS A 31 8.34 0.58 17.30
C LYS A 31 9.70 -0.10 17.07
N ASN A 32 9.91 -0.71 15.92
CA ASN A 32 11.12 -1.47 15.61
C ASN A 32 12.32 -0.54 15.39
N LYS A 33 13.45 -0.86 16.04
CA LYS A 33 14.68 -0.04 15.99
C LYS A 33 15.23 0.15 14.58
N TRP A 34 15.13 -0.87 13.72
CA TRP A 34 15.59 -0.78 12.34
C TRP A 34 14.80 0.28 11.57
N PHE A 35 13.48 0.30 11.70
CA PHE A 35 12.61 1.27 11.02
C PHE A 35 12.85 2.70 11.51
N LYS A 36 12.96 2.90 12.82
CA LYS A 36 13.30 4.21 13.41
C LYS A 36 14.66 4.76 12.98
N LYS A 37 15.61 3.89 12.60
CA LYS A 37 16.94 4.29 12.12
C LYS A 37 16.93 4.64 10.63
N ASN A 38 16.08 3.99 9.83
CA ASN A 38 16.09 4.12 8.38
C ASN A 38 15.03 5.09 7.84
N PHE A 39 14.02 5.46 8.64
CA PHE A 39 12.94 6.35 8.24
C PHE A 39 12.67 7.42 9.29
N THR A 40 12.27 8.61 8.83
CA THR A 40 11.79 9.66 9.74
C THR A 40 10.41 9.29 10.30
N LYS A 41 10.01 10.01 11.36
CA LYS A 41 8.68 9.85 11.92
C LYS A 41 7.60 10.27 10.93
N GLU A 42 7.82 11.32 10.14
CA GLU A 42 6.87 11.73 9.10
C GLU A 42 6.72 10.65 8.03
N GLU A 43 7.83 10.09 7.52
CA GLU A 43 7.79 9.01 6.52
C GLU A 43 7.01 7.80 7.03
N MET A 44 7.25 7.38 8.27
CA MET A 44 6.53 6.24 8.85
C MET A 44 5.02 6.49 8.97
N ILE A 45 4.60 7.72 9.29
CA ILE A 45 3.19 8.04 9.55
C ILE A 45 2.43 8.36 8.28
N TYR A 46 3.03 9.11 7.36
CA TYR A 46 2.35 9.73 6.22
C TYR A 46 2.67 9.07 4.88
N SER A 47 3.70 8.21 4.80
CA SER A 47 3.98 7.46 3.57
C SER A 47 2.91 6.39 3.35
N GLY A 48 2.09 6.60 2.33
CA GLY A 48 0.99 5.72 1.97
C GLY A 48 0.41 6.04 0.60
N ILE A 49 -0.43 5.14 0.13
CA ILE A 49 -1.12 5.24 -1.15
C ILE A 49 -2.62 4.94 -0.98
N ASN A 50 -3.44 5.56 -1.80
CA ASN A 50 -4.88 5.32 -1.87
C ASN A 50 -5.19 4.24 -2.89
N ILE A 51 -5.61 3.08 -2.41
CA ILE A 51 -5.85 1.90 -3.24
C ILE A 51 -7.19 1.27 -2.91
N CYS A 52 -7.79 0.61 -3.91
CA CYS A 52 -9.04 -0.10 -3.70
C CYS A 52 -8.82 -1.30 -2.75
N ARG A 53 -9.92 -1.75 -2.13
CA ARG A 53 -9.88 -2.87 -1.18
C ARG A 53 -9.27 -4.15 -1.76
N LYS A 54 -9.49 -4.43 -3.06
CA LYS A 54 -8.91 -5.60 -3.74
C LYS A 54 -7.38 -5.52 -3.76
N CYS A 55 -6.82 -4.41 -4.21
CA CYS A 55 -5.37 -4.19 -4.22
C CYS A 55 -4.78 -4.21 -2.81
N HIS A 56 -5.46 -3.57 -1.86
CA HIS A 56 -5.02 -3.55 -0.46
C HIS A 56 -4.92 -4.95 0.13
N ASN A 57 -5.97 -5.76 -0.04
CA ASN A 57 -5.97 -7.13 0.44
C ASN A 57 -4.87 -7.96 -0.23
N PHE A 58 -4.66 -7.80 -1.53
CA PHE A 58 -3.65 -8.56 -2.26
C PHE A 58 -2.23 -8.27 -1.76
N ILE A 59 -1.89 -7.00 -1.49
CA ILE A 59 -0.59 -6.63 -0.92
C ILE A 59 -0.33 -7.34 0.41
N HIS A 60 -1.29 -7.30 1.33
CA HIS A 60 -1.15 -7.92 2.65
C HIS A 60 -1.25 -9.46 2.64
N GLN A 61 -1.83 -10.04 1.60
CA GLN A 61 -1.76 -11.49 1.37
C GLN A 61 -0.43 -11.92 0.78
N THR A 62 0.23 -11.04 0.03
CA THR A 62 1.49 -11.34 -0.68
C THR A 62 2.71 -11.14 0.22
N TYR A 63 2.71 -10.10 1.06
CA TYR A 63 3.86 -9.75 1.90
C TYR A 63 3.47 -9.50 3.35
N SER A 64 4.38 -9.88 4.25
CA SER A 64 4.29 -9.48 5.65
C SER A 64 4.54 -7.99 5.82
N GLU A 65 4.07 -7.43 6.94
CA GLU A 65 4.27 -6.01 7.27
C GLU A 65 5.76 -5.61 7.32
N LYS A 66 6.64 -6.54 7.72
CA LYS A 66 8.09 -6.29 7.75
C LYS A 66 8.70 -6.26 6.36
N GLU A 67 8.25 -7.13 5.46
CA GLU A 67 8.70 -7.14 4.06
C GLU A 67 8.22 -5.89 3.33
N LEU A 68 6.97 -5.48 3.54
CA LEU A 68 6.42 -4.24 2.99
C LEU A 68 7.28 -3.04 3.40
N GLY A 69 7.48 -2.86 4.70
CA GLY A 69 8.24 -1.73 5.19
C GLY A 69 9.75 -1.77 4.83
N ARG A 70 10.34 -2.94 4.54
CA ARG A 70 11.77 -3.05 4.19
C ARG A 70 12.01 -2.94 2.69
N ASN A 71 11.23 -3.68 1.90
CA ASN A 71 11.50 -3.94 0.49
C ASN A 71 10.49 -3.24 -0.42
N PHE A 72 9.29 -2.93 0.07
CA PHE A 72 8.19 -2.36 -0.72
C PHE A 72 7.62 -1.08 -0.11
N ASN A 73 8.49 -0.24 0.44
CA ASN A 73 8.13 0.96 1.18
C ASN A 73 7.85 2.19 0.29
N THR A 74 7.72 2.00 -1.03
CA THR A 74 7.26 3.01 -1.99
C THR A 74 6.34 2.36 -3.02
N LYS A 75 5.52 3.18 -3.68
CA LYS A 75 4.62 2.72 -4.75
C LYS A 75 5.40 2.05 -5.87
N GLU A 76 6.52 2.63 -6.29
CA GLU A 76 7.36 2.16 -7.38
C GLU A 76 7.94 0.78 -7.04
N LYS A 77 8.37 0.57 -5.78
CA LYS A 77 8.86 -0.72 -5.34
C LYS A 77 7.76 -1.77 -5.33
N ILE A 78 6.56 -1.45 -4.84
CA ILE A 78 5.39 -2.34 -4.89
C ILE A 78 5.09 -2.74 -6.34
N LEU A 79 5.06 -1.77 -7.26
CA LEU A 79 4.79 -2.00 -8.68
C LEU A 79 5.98 -2.59 -9.45
N SER A 80 7.16 -2.72 -8.84
CA SER A 80 8.31 -3.39 -9.47
C SER A 80 8.24 -4.91 -9.34
N ASP A 81 7.40 -5.44 -8.45
CA ASP A 81 7.26 -6.87 -8.24
C ASP A 81 6.32 -7.52 -9.27
N GLU A 82 6.75 -8.64 -9.86
CA GLU A 82 5.99 -9.36 -10.87
C GLU A 82 4.63 -9.87 -10.38
N LYS A 83 4.52 -10.34 -9.13
CA LYS A 83 3.26 -10.86 -8.58
C LYS A 83 2.25 -9.73 -8.46
N ILE A 84 2.70 -8.58 -7.98
CA ILE A 84 1.87 -7.38 -7.88
C ILE A 84 1.45 -6.90 -9.27
N LEU A 85 2.38 -6.79 -10.22
CA LEU A 85 2.08 -6.35 -11.59
C LEU A 85 1.03 -7.24 -12.27
N LYS A 86 1.21 -8.56 -12.23
CA LYS A 86 0.26 -9.54 -12.79
C LYS A 86 -1.13 -9.36 -12.19
N PHE A 87 -1.21 -9.16 -10.87
CA PHE A 87 -2.48 -8.90 -10.20
C PHE A 87 -3.09 -7.56 -10.62
N VAL A 88 -2.30 -6.50 -10.71
CA VAL A 88 -2.77 -5.16 -11.10
C VAL A 88 -3.33 -5.16 -12.51
N GLU A 89 -2.66 -5.82 -13.46
CA GLU A 89 -3.15 -5.99 -14.83
C GLU A 89 -4.46 -6.78 -14.89
N TRP A 90 -4.58 -7.84 -14.10
CA TRP A 90 -5.83 -8.59 -13.99
C TRP A 90 -6.94 -7.74 -13.36
N ALA A 91 -6.64 -7.00 -12.28
CA ALA A 91 -7.57 -6.16 -11.56
C ALA A 91 -8.02 -4.93 -12.38
N ARG A 92 -7.18 -4.42 -13.29
CA ARG A 92 -7.56 -3.40 -14.28
C ARG A 92 -8.71 -3.90 -15.17
N LYS A 93 -8.69 -5.18 -15.54
CA LYS A 93 -9.69 -5.81 -16.41
C LYS A 93 -10.97 -6.29 -15.69
N HIS A 94 -10.92 -6.57 -14.37
CA HIS A 94 -12.00 -7.21 -13.60
C HIS A 94 -12.45 -6.45 -12.35
#